data_AF-K0NJ22-F1
#
_entry.id   AF-K0NJ22-F1
#
_cell.length_a   1.000
_cell.length_b   1.000
_cell.length_c   1.000
_cell.angle_alpha   90.00
_cell.angle_beta   90.00
_cell.angle_gamma   90.00
#
_symmetry.space_group_name_H-M   'P 1'
#
loop_
_entity.id
_entity.type
_entity.pdbx_description
1 polymer ?
#
loop_
_entity_poly.entity_id
_entity_poly.type
_entity_poly.pdbx_seq_one_letter_code
_entity_poly.pdbx_strand_id
1 'polypeptide(L)'
;MDLQIEYFNDGTAFHEIDPLSINPENLIDFSIYEKQSCGTQGFRFRCLLVDSHSIPRQRLMELLRFWKKVYIHKKQLKIYNEYLNNNLAYFLKHDEIDIVKKTETLIDLSTDVVKECFKTNFSITKDFKKSIDNVQRLLAQAIEFISDINSLNGIADLIGHDYETHLHSIKVGWLMATFINANRELFGVQRGPELKGLLLQAAVAGFLHDIGKIKIPQNILGKKGKLDNLEYIIIQCHTAYSASILFDTGLSKFSMQAILYHHENEDGSGYPSGLGCEQIPLIAKVCHIVDVFDALTSKRHYKESKTPFEALKIMIGENPYLDTLKKFEQEAVENKKTPLTAIVRDDYDIKLRRLREKEIIEEEAKKRVEVRMKLRDKGMSHCFNKELLKRFIHTINQSESFELSGVL
;
A
#
# COMPACT_ATOMS: atom_id res chain seq x y z
N MET A 1 16.16 -22.90 -39.74
CA MET A 1 15.38 -22.04 -40.66
C MET A 1 14.01 -22.68 -40.81
N ASP A 2 12.98 -21.84 -40.97
CA ASP A 2 11.55 -22.17 -41.13
C ASP A 2 10.71 -22.42 -39.87
N LEU A 3 10.44 -21.33 -39.15
CA LEU A 3 9.16 -21.11 -38.47
C LEU A 3 8.84 -19.61 -38.52
N GLN A 4 8.66 -19.05 -39.73
CA GLN A 4 8.02 -17.73 -39.87
C GLN A 4 6.52 -17.90 -39.69
N ILE A 5 6.10 -18.11 -38.43
CA ILE A 5 4.69 -17.97 -38.08
C ILE A 5 4.40 -16.46 -38.09
N GLU A 6 3.90 -15.97 -39.22
CA GLU A 6 3.45 -14.60 -39.37
C GLU A 6 1.96 -14.52 -39.05
N TYR A 7 1.60 -13.58 -38.15
CA TYR A 7 0.21 -13.30 -37.83
C TYR A 7 -0.18 -11.94 -38.42
N PHE A 8 -1.28 -11.92 -39.16
CA PHE A 8 -1.94 -10.69 -39.59
C PHE A 8 -3.08 -10.40 -38.61
N ASN A 9 -3.02 -9.26 -37.93
CA ASN A 9 -3.97 -8.90 -36.89
C ASN A 9 -4.13 -7.39 -36.82
N ASP A 10 -5.27 -6.92 -36.30
CA ASP A 10 -5.54 -5.50 -36.02
C ASP A 10 -4.71 -4.94 -34.84
N GLY A 11 -3.87 -5.79 -34.22
CA GLY A 11 -3.00 -5.48 -33.10
C GLY A 11 -3.57 -5.91 -31.74
N THR A 12 -4.84 -6.32 -31.68
CA THR A 12 -5.54 -6.62 -30.42
C THR A 12 -5.12 -7.94 -29.79
N ALA A 13 -4.55 -8.88 -30.56
CA ALA A 13 -4.15 -10.20 -30.06
C ALA A 13 -2.77 -10.23 -29.36
N PHE A 14 -2.01 -9.13 -29.42
CA PHE A 14 -0.65 -9.04 -28.91
C PHE A 14 -0.54 -8.03 -27.76
N HIS A 15 0.43 -8.25 -26.88
CA HIS A 15 0.77 -7.37 -25.77
C HIS A 15 2.23 -6.93 -25.92
N GLU A 16 2.48 -5.62 -25.76
CA GLU A 16 3.82 -5.04 -25.83
C GLU A 16 4.57 -5.32 -24.53
N ILE A 17 5.84 -5.72 -24.62
CA ILE A 17 6.71 -5.91 -23.46
C ILE A 17 8.05 -5.19 -23.67
N ASP A 18 8.75 -4.88 -22.57
CA ASP A 18 10.13 -4.39 -22.65
C ASP A 18 11.07 -5.53 -23.02
N PRO A 19 11.89 -5.41 -24.08
CA PRO A 19 12.95 -6.37 -24.33
C PRO A 19 13.89 -6.53 -23.13
N LEU A 20 14.19 -5.44 -22.41
CA LEU A 20 15.08 -5.46 -21.25
C LEU A 20 14.47 -6.16 -20.03
N SER A 21 13.17 -6.47 -20.05
CA SER A 21 12.54 -7.29 -19.00
C SER A 21 12.92 -8.76 -19.07
N ILE A 22 13.54 -9.20 -20.16
CA ILE A 22 13.98 -10.57 -20.34
C ILE A 22 15.38 -10.71 -19.76
N ASN A 23 15.48 -11.43 -18.64
CA ASN A 23 16.73 -11.93 -18.10
C ASN A 23 17.40 -12.95 -19.04
N PRO A 24 18.56 -12.64 -19.64
CA PRO A 24 19.25 -13.54 -20.56
C PRO A 24 19.81 -14.79 -19.88
N GLU A 25 19.88 -14.85 -18.54
CA GLU A 25 20.31 -16.03 -17.79
C GLU A 25 19.21 -17.09 -17.65
N ASN A 26 17.95 -16.68 -17.81
CA ASN A 26 16.80 -17.55 -17.58
C ASN A 26 16.09 -17.85 -18.90
N LEU A 27 15.83 -19.13 -19.14
CA LEU A 27 15.12 -19.56 -20.33
C LEU A 27 13.69 -19.01 -20.32
N ILE A 28 13.20 -18.64 -21.51
CA ILE A 28 11.84 -18.19 -21.73
C ILE A 28 11.05 -19.24 -22.50
N ASP A 29 9.86 -19.54 -21.98
CA ASP A 29 8.90 -20.49 -22.55
C ASP A 29 7.79 -19.77 -23.32
N PHE A 30 8.10 -18.58 -23.83
CA PHE A 30 7.18 -17.78 -24.63
C PHE A 30 7.88 -17.19 -25.85
N SER A 31 7.06 -16.92 -26.86
CA SER A 31 7.51 -16.46 -28.17
C SER A 31 7.47 -14.95 -28.22
N ILE A 32 8.48 -14.35 -28.86
CA ILE A 32 8.66 -12.92 -29.01
C ILE A 32 8.40 -12.54 -30.46
N TYR A 33 7.70 -11.43 -30.68
CA TYR A 33 7.28 -10.94 -31.98
C TYR A 33 7.70 -9.49 -32.20
N GLU A 34 8.01 -9.15 -33.45
CA GLU A 34 8.14 -7.77 -33.93
C GLU A 34 6.83 -7.35 -34.60
N LYS A 35 6.39 -6.11 -34.36
CA LYS A 35 5.24 -5.50 -35.03
C LYS A 35 5.69 -4.70 -36.24
N GLN A 36 5.13 -4.99 -37.41
CA GLN A 36 5.36 -4.30 -38.67
C GLN A 36 4.05 -3.73 -39.23
N SER A 37 4.07 -2.50 -39.73
CA SER A 37 2.89 -1.87 -40.34
C SER A 37 2.65 -2.45 -41.73
N CYS A 38 1.42 -2.87 -42.04
CA CYS A 38 1.01 -3.38 -43.35
C CYS A 38 -0.16 -2.55 -43.89
N GLY A 39 0.16 -1.45 -44.61
CA GLY A 39 -0.84 -0.65 -45.31
C GLY A 39 -1.88 0.00 -44.38
N THR A 40 -3.12 0.15 -44.86
CA THR A 40 -4.13 1.03 -44.24
C THR A 40 -4.96 0.41 -43.11
N GLN A 41 -4.94 -0.92 -42.87
CA GLN A 41 -5.83 -1.55 -41.87
C GLN A 41 -5.26 -2.76 -41.10
N GLY A 42 -3.95 -3.03 -41.13
CA GLY A 42 -3.42 -4.20 -40.41
C GLY A 42 -1.97 -4.11 -39.97
N PHE A 43 -1.65 -4.88 -38.92
CA PHE A 43 -0.28 -5.12 -38.49
C PHE A 43 0.12 -6.56 -38.79
N ARG A 44 1.39 -6.73 -39.17
CA ARG A 44 2.04 -8.02 -39.28
C ARG A 44 2.90 -8.23 -38.04
N PHE A 45 2.72 -9.36 -37.37
CA PHE A 45 3.56 -9.78 -36.26
C PHE A 45 4.48 -10.91 -36.72
N ARG A 46 5.78 -10.60 -36.81
CA ARG A 46 6.81 -11.55 -37.22
C ARG A 46 7.44 -12.17 -35.98
N CYS A 47 7.41 -13.49 -35.87
CA CYS A 47 8.09 -14.18 -34.79
C CYS A 47 9.61 -13.97 -34.87
N LEU A 48 10.18 -13.38 -33.82
CA LEU A 48 11.62 -13.18 -33.63
C LEU A 48 12.25 -14.36 -32.89
N LEU A 49 11.49 -14.93 -31.95
CA LEU A 49 11.91 -16.02 -31.07
C LEU A 49 10.71 -16.91 -30.75
N VAL A 50 10.83 -18.24 -30.89
CA VAL A 50 9.78 -19.18 -30.50
C VAL A 50 9.95 -19.61 -29.04
N ASP A 51 11.20 -19.89 -28.66
CA ASP A 51 11.72 -20.15 -27.31
C ASP A 51 13.22 -19.78 -27.27
N SER A 52 13.80 -19.55 -26.09
CA SER A 52 15.24 -19.23 -25.96
C SER A 52 16.16 -20.45 -25.82
N HIS A 53 15.63 -21.68 -25.92
CA HIS A 53 16.43 -22.90 -25.69
C HIS A 53 17.54 -23.08 -26.73
N SER A 54 17.41 -22.40 -27.87
CA SER A 54 18.27 -22.57 -29.04
C SER A 54 19.20 -21.38 -29.32
N ILE A 55 19.14 -20.28 -28.53
CA ILE A 55 19.94 -19.07 -28.78
C ILE A 55 21.04 -18.92 -27.73
N PRO A 56 22.32 -18.74 -28.12
CA PRO A 56 23.39 -18.44 -27.18
C PRO A 56 23.11 -17.16 -26.38
N ARG A 57 23.38 -17.19 -25.07
CA ARG A 57 23.20 -16.06 -24.14
C ARG A 57 23.69 -14.72 -24.67
N GLN A 58 24.94 -14.67 -25.14
CA GLN A 58 25.54 -13.44 -25.65
C GLN A 58 24.76 -12.87 -26.84
N ARG A 59 24.26 -13.75 -27.72
CA ARG A 59 23.45 -13.36 -28.86
C ARG A 59 22.08 -12.82 -28.43
N LEU A 60 21.47 -13.44 -27.42
CA LEU A 60 20.21 -12.94 -26.86
C LEU A 60 20.40 -11.54 -26.26
N MET A 61 21.46 -11.31 -25.49
CA MET A 61 21.76 -9.98 -24.91
C MET A 61 21.91 -8.89 -25.98
N GLU A 62 22.61 -9.17 -27.08
CA GLU A 62 22.74 -8.24 -28.20
C GLU A 62 21.39 -7.91 -28.83
N LEU A 63 20.54 -8.91 -29.01
CA LEU A 63 19.22 -8.74 -29.62
C LEU A 63 18.29 -7.92 -28.72
N LEU A 64 18.27 -8.19 -27.41
CA LEU A 64 17.42 -7.46 -26.46
C LEU A 64 17.77 -5.96 -26.40
N ARG A 65 19.05 -5.60 -26.54
CA ARG A 65 19.49 -4.19 -26.61
C ARG A 65 19.17 -3.52 -27.95
N PHE A 66 19.09 -4.30 -29.02
CA PHE A 66 18.77 -3.78 -30.34
C PHE A 66 17.27 -3.51 -30.49
N TRP A 67 16.43 -4.35 -29.89
CA TRP A 67 14.98 -4.20 -29.98
C TRP A 67 14.49 -3.03 -29.13
N LYS A 68 13.73 -2.13 -29.75
CA LYS A 68 13.08 -1.02 -29.02
C LYS A 68 11.81 -1.46 -28.33
N LYS A 69 11.05 -2.34 -28.99
CA LYS A 69 9.76 -2.87 -28.53
C LYS A 69 9.59 -4.27 -29.08
N VAL A 70 9.09 -5.18 -28.26
CA VAL A 70 8.70 -6.51 -28.69
C VAL A 70 7.33 -6.87 -28.15
N TYR A 71 6.74 -7.91 -28.72
CA TYR A 71 5.37 -8.31 -28.42
C TYR A 71 5.30 -9.79 -28.07
N ILE A 72 4.36 -10.15 -27.20
CA ILE A 72 3.96 -11.53 -26.94
C ILE A 72 2.50 -11.71 -27.33
N HIS A 73 2.09 -12.92 -27.70
CA HIS A 73 0.68 -13.19 -27.91
C HIS A 73 -0.07 -13.14 -26.57
N LYS A 74 -1.28 -12.57 -26.49
CA LYS A 74 -2.03 -12.43 -25.22
C LYS A 74 -2.30 -13.76 -24.51
N LYS A 75 -2.39 -14.87 -25.24
CA LYS A 75 -2.46 -16.23 -24.68
C LYS A 75 -1.24 -16.62 -23.82
N GLN A 76 -0.09 -15.97 -24.03
CA GLN A 76 1.16 -16.20 -23.31
C GLN A 76 1.33 -15.24 -22.12
N LEU A 77 0.39 -14.31 -21.88
CA LEU A 77 0.52 -13.30 -20.83
C LEU A 77 0.67 -13.91 -19.43
N LYS A 78 -0.04 -15.02 -19.16
CA LYS A 78 0.09 -15.74 -17.89
C LYS A 78 1.51 -16.29 -17.68
N ILE A 79 2.08 -16.93 -18.70
CA ILE A 79 3.44 -17.50 -18.67
C ILE A 79 4.46 -16.38 -18.52
N TYR A 80 4.28 -15.26 -19.22
CA TYR A 80 5.13 -14.08 -19.11
C TYR A 80 5.08 -13.45 -17.70
N ASN A 81 3.90 -13.33 -17.09
CA ASN A 81 3.77 -12.79 -15.74
C ASN A 81 4.42 -13.72 -14.69
N GLU A 82 4.28 -15.04 -14.84
CA GLU A 82 4.99 -16.02 -14.00
C GLU A 82 6.52 -15.89 -14.18
N TYR A 83 6.99 -15.72 -15.42
CA TYR A 83 8.40 -15.47 -15.72
C TYR A 83 8.90 -14.18 -15.06
N LEU A 84 8.19 -13.06 -15.22
CA LEU A 84 8.54 -11.79 -14.60
C LEU A 84 8.59 -11.91 -13.09
N ASN A 85 7.62 -12.57 -12.47
CA ASN A 85 7.59 -12.77 -11.01
C ASN A 85 8.81 -13.57 -10.51
N ASN A 86 9.32 -14.51 -11.30
CA ASN A 86 10.55 -15.26 -10.99
C ASN A 86 11.85 -14.50 -11.31
N ASN A 87 11.75 -13.38 -12.04
CA ASN A 87 12.88 -12.56 -12.51
C ASN A 87 12.80 -11.11 -12.02
N LEU A 88 11.95 -10.83 -11.04
CA LEU A 88 11.61 -9.46 -10.65
C LEU A 88 12.84 -8.71 -10.15
N ALA A 89 13.72 -9.38 -9.40
CA ALA A 89 14.96 -8.80 -8.92
C ALA A 89 15.88 -8.35 -10.07
N TYR A 90 15.93 -9.09 -11.18
CA TYR A 90 16.71 -8.70 -12.36
C TYR A 90 16.10 -7.44 -13.00
N PHE A 91 14.78 -7.47 -13.22
CA PHE A 91 14.05 -6.37 -13.85
C PHE A 91 14.20 -5.04 -13.07
N LEU A 92 14.02 -5.08 -11.75
CA LEU A 92 14.09 -3.88 -10.90
C LEU A 92 15.51 -3.30 -10.81
N LYS A 93 16.54 -4.14 -10.92
CA LYS A 93 17.95 -3.73 -10.91
C LYS A 93 18.46 -3.21 -12.25
N HIS A 94 17.69 -3.32 -13.33
CA HIS A 94 18.16 -2.94 -14.66
C HIS A 94 18.14 -1.42 -14.85
N ASP A 95 19.30 -0.76 -14.88
CA ASP A 95 19.40 0.71 -14.88
C ASP A 95 18.77 1.40 -16.11
N GLU A 96 18.76 0.73 -17.26
CA GLU A 96 18.17 1.27 -18.50
C GLU A 96 16.62 1.24 -18.51
N ILE A 97 15.99 0.53 -17.57
CA ILE A 97 14.52 0.48 -17.46
C ILE A 97 14.07 1.65 -16.60
N ASP A 98 13.19 2.46 -17.17
CA ASP A 98 12.62 3.62 -16.49
C ASP A 98 11.88 3.25 -15.18
N ILE A 99 11.98 4.13 -14.19
CA ILE A 99 11.43 3.90 -12.85
C ILE A 99 9.91 3.80 -12.85
N VAL A 100 9.21 4.50 -13.74
CA VAL A 100 7.75 4.42 -13.88
C VAL A 100 7.36 3.01 -14.28
N LYS A 101 8.06 2.45 -15.28
CA LYS A 101 7.80 1.08 -15.77
C LYS A 101 8.13 0.01 -14.72
N LYS A 102 9.22 0.22 -13.96
CA LYS A 102 9.56 -0.63 -12.81
C LYS A 102 8.44 -0.63 -11.76
N THR A 103 7.93 0.56 -11.47
CA THR A 103 6.88 0.79 -10.48
C THR A 103 5.56 0.16 -10.90
N GLU A 104 5.09 0.41 -12.11
CA GLU A 104 3.85 -0.19 -12.67
C GLU A 104 3.91 -1.72 -12.59
N THR A 105 4.99 -2.32 -13.09
CA THR A 105 5.16 -3.79 -13.09
C THR A 105 5.18 -4.35 -11.67
N LEU A 106 5.88 -3.69 -10.75
CA LEU A 106 5.93 -4.13 -9.35
C LEU A 106 4.54 -4.05 -8.70
N ILE A 107 3.78 -2.99 -8.96
CA ILE A 107 2.43 -2.82 -8.41
C ILE A 107 1.49 -3.87 -8.96
N ASP A 108 1.51 -4.14 -10.26
CA ASP A 108 0.63 -5.14 -10.88
C ASP A 108 0.89 -6.52 -10.27
N LEU A 109 2.16 -6.95 -10.24
CA LEU A 109 2.55 -8.24 -9.64
C LEU A 109 2.23 -8.31 -8.14
N SER A 110 2.52 -7.24 -7.40
CA SER A 110 2.23 -7.18 -5.95
C SER A 110 0.73 -7.22 -5.70
N THR A 111 -0.06 -6.51 -6.52
CA THR A 111 -1.51 -6.43 -6.40
C THR A 111 -2.14 -7.80 -6.58
N ASP A 112 -1.70 -8.58 -7.57
CA ASP A 112 -2.16 -9.94 -7.79
C ASP A 112 -1.82 -10.85 -6.60
N VAL A 113 -0.58 -10.81 -6.11
CA VAL A 113 -0.13 -11.64 -4.98
C VAL A 113 -0.88 -11.28 -3.69
N VAL A 114 -1.06 -9.99 -3.39
CA VAL A 114 -1.79 -9.54 -2.20
C VAL A 114 -3.29 -9.85 -2.34
N LYS A 115 -3.90 -9.66 -3.52
CA LYS A 115 -5.30 -10.05 -3.80
C LYS A 115 -5.51 -11.54 -3.59
N GLU A 116 -4.61 -12.39 -4.07
CA GLU A 116 -4.67 -13.83 -3.88
C GLU A 116 -4.54 -14.20 -2.39
N CYS A 117 -3.60 -13.57 -1.68
CA CYS A 117 -3.42 -13.77 -0.25
C CYS A 117 -4.68 -13.42 0.56
N PHE A 118 -5.34 -12.30 0.28
CA PHE A 118 -6.55 -11.87 0.98
C PHE A 118 -7.77 -12.75 0.66
N LYS A 119 -7.79 -13.40 -0.52
CA LYS A 119 -8.85 -14.33 -0.94
C LYS A 119 -8.64 -15.77 -0.48
N THR A 120 -7.43 -16.12 -0.04
CA THR A 120 -7.09 -17.51 0.31
C THR A 120 -7.93 -18.01 1.48
N ASN A 121 -8.37 -19.27 1.47
CA ASN A 121 -9.14 -19.83 2.57
C ASN A 121 -8.25 -20.12 3.79
N PHE A 122 -8.33 -19.26 4.80
CA PHE A 122 -7.60 -19.38 6.07
C PHE A 122 -7.94 -20.63 6.89
N SER A 123 -9.03 -21.34 6.55
CA SER A 123 -9.38 -22.61 7.19
C SER A 123 -8.41 -23.73 6.83
N ILE A 124 -7.63 -23.57 5.75
CA ILE A 124 -6.61 -24.51 5.31
C ILE A 124 -5.24 -23.86 5.53
N THR A 125 -4.65 -24.14 6.70
CA THR A 125 -3.39 -23.50 7.16
C THR A 125 -2.25 -23.61 6.14
N LYS A 126 -2.18 -24.72 5.39
CA LYS A 126 -1.12 -24.95 4.38
C LYS A 126 -1.21 -23.99 3.20
N ASP A 127 -2.41 -23.79 2.66
CA ASP A 127 -2.63 -22.91 1.50
C ASP A 127 -2.39 -21.46 1.88
N PHE A 128 -2.85 -21.07 3.07
CA PHE A 128 -2.63 -19.72 3.56
C PHE A 128 -1.14 -19.42 3.81
N LYS A 129 -0.41 -20.35 4.44
CA LYS A 129 1.04 -20.20 4.61
C LYS A 129 1.75 -20.04 3.26
N LYS A 130 1.37 -20.83 2.25
CA LYS A 130 1.90 -20.69 0.89
C LYS A 130 1.64 -19.30 0.30
N SER A 131 0.47 -18.72 0.51
CA SER A 131 0.15 -17.36 0.05
C SER A 131 1.02 -16.30 0.76
N ILE A 132 1.30 -16.45 2.05
CA ILE A 132 2.24 -15.58 2.78
C ILE A 132 3.67 -15.76 2.26
N ASP A 133 4.10 -17.00 2.01
CA ASP A 133 5.41 -17.29 1.42
C ASP A 133 5.55 -16.63 0.03
N ASN A 134 4.46 -16.55 -0.77
CA ASN A 134 4.46 -15.83 -2.04
C ASN A 134 4.70 -14.33 -1.86
N VAL A 135 4.02 -13.69 -0.89
CA VAL A 135 4.23 -12.27 -0.53
C VAL A 135 5.69 -12.04 -0.12
N GLN A 136 6.23 -12.90 0.76
CA GLN A 136 7.62 -12.79 1.21
C GLN A 136 8.62 -12.99 0.08
N ARG A 137 8.40 -13.94 -0.84
CA ARG A 137 9.27 -14.16 -2.00
C ARG A 137 9.26 -12.99 -2.97
N LEU A 138 8.11 -12.40 -3.24
CA LEU A 138 8.00 -11.21 -4.09
C LEU A 138 8.77 -10.04 -3.43
N LEU A 139 8.52 -9.78 -2.15
CA LEU A 139 9.19 -8.70 -1.43
C LEU A 139 10.70 -8.91 -1.31
N ALA A 140 11.17 -10.16 -1.12
CA ALA A 140 12.60 -10.45 -1.06
C ALA A 140 13.33 -10.09 -2.37
N GLN A 141 12.65 -10.19 -3.52
CA GLN A 141 13.17 -9.76 -4.82
C GLN A 141 13.13 -8.25 -4.99
N ALA A 142 12.08 -7.59 -4.48
CA ALA A 142 11.86 -6.16 -4.63
C ALA A 142 12.52 -5.29 -3.55
N ILE A 143 13.01 -5.87 -2.44
CA ILE A 143 13.36 -5.11 -1.23
C ILE A 143 14.43 -4.05 -1.47
N GLU A 144 15.43 -4.35 -2.32
CA GLU A 144 16.51 -3.42 -2.64
C GLU A 144 15.99 -2.22 -3.45
N PHE A 145 14.99 -2.44 -4.31
CA PHE A 145 14.35 -1.36 -5.07
C PHE A 145 13.44 -0.51 -4.17
N ILE A 146 12.49 -1.12 -3.43
CA ILE A 146 11.49 -0.36 -2.66
C ILE A 146 12.10 0.38 -1.45
N SER A 147 13.22 -0.11 -0.91
CA SER A 147 13.88 0.55 0.21
C SER A 147 14.82 1.67 -0.21
N ASP A 148 15.13 1.79 -1.51
CA ASP A 148 15.94 2.89 -2.04
C ASP A 148 15.15 4.20 -2.02
N ILE A 149 15.81 5.32 -1.75
CA ILE A 149 15.13 6.61 -1.64
C ILE A 149 14.56 7.08 -2.98
N ASN A 150 15.22 6.76 -4.09
CA ASN A 150 14.78 7.17 -5.43
C ASN A 150 13.47 6.47 -5.83
N SER A 151 13.17 5.32 -5.21
CA SER A 151 11.93 4.59 -5.40
C SER A 151 10.68 5.38 -4.98
N LEU A 152 10.85 6.40 -4.14
CA LEU A 152 9.79 7.35 -3.76
C LEU A 152 9.20 8.08 -4.97
N ASN A 153 9.99 8.33 -6.02
CA ASN A 153 9.49 8.97 -7.25
C ASN A 153 8.41 8.10 -7.91
N GLY A 154 8.56 6.78 -7.86
CA GLY A 154 7.52 5.85 -8.33
C GLY A 154 6.27 5.89 -7.46
N ILE A 155 6.39 6.01 -6.13
CA ILE A 155 5.23 6.11 -5.23
C ILE A 155 4.49 7.44 -5.43
N ALA A 156 5.20 8.53 -5.67
CA ALA A 156 4.61 9.85 -5.83
C ALA A 156 3.57 9.87 -6.95
N ASP A 157 3.84 9.16 -8.05
CA ASP A 157 2.91 9.01 -9.17
C ASP A 157 1.61 8.26 -8.80
N LEU A 158 1.62 7.49 -7.70
CA LEU A 158 0.45 6.74 -7.21
C LEU A 158 -0.42 7.54 -6.24
N ILE A 159 0.01 8.74 -5.87
CA ILE A 159 -0.73 9.59 -4.94
C ILE A 159 -1.96 10.17 -5.66
N GLY A 160 -3.10 10.20 -4.96
CA GLY A 160 -4.36 10.67 -5.54
C GLY A 160 -5.12 9.64 -6.39
N HIS A 161 -4.55 8.44 -6.61
CA HIS A 161 -5.27 7.33 -7.23
C HIS A 161 -6.33 6.73 -6.28
N ASP A 162 -7.29 6.01 -6.87
CA ASP A 162 -8.40 5.39 -6.14
C ASP A 162 -7.89 4.43 -5.05
N TYR A 163 -8.47 4.53 -3.87
CA TYR A 163 -8.16 3.66 -2.73
C TYR A 163 -8.65 2.25 -3.02
N GLU A 164 -7.74 1.41 -3.48
CA GLU A 164 -7.85 -0.04 -3.39
C GLU A 164 -7.08 -0.54 -2.16
N THR A 165 -7.72 -1.36 -1.30
CA THR A 165 -7.10 -1.90 -0.07
C THR A 165 -5.75 -2.58 -0.33
N HIS A 166 -5.61 -3.25 -1.47
CA HIS A 166 -4.36 -3.93 -1.85
C HIS A 166 -3.27 -2.92 -2.22
N LEU A 167 -3.59 -1.90 -3.04
CA LEU A 167 -2.65 -0.85 -3.41
C LEU A 167 -2.21 -0.03 -2.18
N HIS A 168 -3.14 0.26 -1.28
CA HIS A 168 -2.84 0.88 0.01
C HIS A 168 -1.83 0.06 0.82
N SER A 169 -2.08 -1.25 0.98
CA SER A 169 -1.17 -2.15 1.70
C SER A 169 0.23 -2.19 1.05
N ILE A 170 0.27 -2.16 -0.28
CA ILE A 170 1.53 -2.11 -1.05
C ILE A 170 2.30 -0.82 -0.76
N LYS A 171 1.63 0.34 -0.86
CA LYS A 171 2.24 1.65 -0.58
C LYS A 171 2.72 1.75 0.86
N VAL A 172 1.95 1.26 1.83
CA VAL A 172 2.35 1.24 3.25
C VAL A 172 3.62 0.42 3.46
N GLY A 173 3.70 -0.81 2.93
CA GLY A 173 4.90 -1.63 3.07
C GLY A 173 6.13 -1.04 2.37
N TRP A 174 5.93 -0.42 1.22
CA TRP A 174 7.00 0.27 0.48
C TRP A 174 7.54 1.45 1.31
N LEU A 175 6.67 2.38 1.72
CA LEU A 175 7.04 3.55 2.51
C LEU A 175 7.68 3.18 3.86
N MET A 176 7.22 2.10 4.51
CA MET A 176 7.87 1.57 5.72
C MET A 176 9.30 1.11 5.43
N ALA A 177 9.54 0.38 4.35
CA ALA A 177 10.89 -0.06 3.97
C ALA A 177 11.80 1.14 3.67
N THR A 178 11.33 2.12 2.90
CA THR A 178 12.10 3.34 2.61
C THR A 178 12.45 4.10 3.89
N PHE A 179 11.46 4.31 4.79
CA PHE A 179 11.66 5.01 6.06
C PHE A 179 12.72 4.34 6.94
N ILE A 180 12.64 3.01 7.08
CA ILE A 180 13.58 2.26 7.91
C ILE A 180 14.99 2.28 7.32
N ASN A 181 15.14 2.20 5.99
CA ASN A 181 16.45 2.28 5.37
C ASN A 181 17.12 3.65 5.60
N ALA A 182 16.32 4.72 5.46
CA ALA A 182 16.74 6.10 5.70
C ALA A 182 17.07 6.39 7.18
N ASN A 183 16.39 5.72 8.12
CA ASN A 183 16.51 5.95 9.58
C ASN A 183 16.96 4.68 10.34
N ARG A 184 17.83 3.88 9.73
CA ARG A 184 18.26 2.56 10.25
C ARG A 184 18.88 2.60 11.65
N GLU A 185 19.46 3.75 12.02
CA GLU A 185 20.03 3.98 13.35
C GLU A 185 18.99 3.92 14.47
N LEU A 186 17.72 4.23 14.18
CA LEU A 186 16.61 4.07 15.14
C LEU A 186 16.39 2.62 15.56
N PHE A 187 16.80 1.68 14.70
CA PHE A 187 16.67 0.25 14.92
C PHE A 187 18.00 -0.39 15.34
N GLY A 188 19.07 0.40 15.50
CA GLY A 188 20.39 -0.09 15.91
C GLY A 188 21.08 -0.98 14.88
N VAL A 189 20.65 -0.95 13.61
CA VAL A 189 21.19 -1.81 12.55
C VAL A 189 22.06 -1.05 11.55
N GLN A 190 23.12 -1.69 11.09
CA GLN A 190 24.00 -1.17 10.03
C GLN A 190 23.64 -1.77 8.67
N ARG A 191 24.23 -1.23 7.59
CA ARG A 191 24.06 -1.77 6.24
C ARG A 191 24.57 -3.21 6.20
N GLY A 192 23.78 -4.11 5.61
CA GLY A 192 24.13 -5.52 5.48
C GLY A 192 22.91 -6.43 5.53
N PRO A 193 23.13 -7.75 5.71
CA PRO A 193 22.06 -8.75 5.72
C PRO A 193 21.01 -8.52 6.81
N GLU A 194 21.41 -7.99 7.97
CA GLU A 194 20.52 -7.69 9.08
C GLU A 194 19.50 -6.60 8.70
N LEU A 195 19.97 -5.49 8.12
CA LEU A 195 19.10 -4.43 7.60
C LEU A 195 18.16 -4.99 6.52
N LYS A 196 18.66 -5.80 5.58
CA LYS A 196 17.81 -6.42 4.55
C LYS A 196 16.69 -7.27 5.18
N GLY A 197 17.00 -8.03 6.23
CA GLY A 197 16.02 -8.80 6.98
C GLY A 197 14.97 -7.92 7.68
N LEU A 198 15.40 -6.82 8.30
CA LEU A 198 14.50 -5.85 8.94
C LEU A 198 13.57 -5.16 7.94
N LEU A 199 14.12 -4.72 6.80
CA LEU A 199 13.37 -4.09 5.71
C LEU A 199 12.30 -5.06 5.17
N LEU A 200 12.67 -6.31 4.94
CA LEU A 200 11.72 -7.34 4.49
C LEU A 200 10.59 -7.55 5.51
N GLN A 201 10.91 -7.64 6.80
CA GLN A 201 9.90 -7.78 7.86
C GLN A 201 8.94 -6.58 7.92
N ALA A 202 9.44 -5.37 7.72
CA ALA A 202 8.63 -4.16 7.68
C ALA A 202 7.73 -4.09 6.45
N ALA A 203 8.27 -4.40 5.26
CA ALA A 203 7.49 -4.44 4.02
C ALA A 203 6.38 -5.48 4.09
N VAL A 204 6.68 -6.68 4.61
CA VAL A 204 5.69 -7.74 4.82
C VAL A 204 4.61 -7.29 5.81
N ALA A 205 4.99 -6.59 6.87
CA ALA A 205 4.02 -6.04 7.81
C ALA A 205 3.08 -5.04 7.15
N GLY A 206 3.59 -4.10 6.36
CA GLY A 206 2.76 -3.14 5.63
C GLY A 206 1.86 -3.81 4.58
N PHE A 207 2.32 -4.84 3.87
CA PHE A 207 1.48 -5.56 2.90
C PHE A 207 0.32 -6.33 3.54
N LEU A 208 0.44 -6.68 4.83
CA LEU A 208 -0.49 -7.56 5.53
C LEU A 208 -1.23 -6.91 6.70
N HIS A 209 -0.92 -5.65 7.05
CA HIS A 209 -1.47 -4.98 8.25
C HIS A 209 -3.00 -5.02 8.29
N ASP A 210 -3.61 -4.90 7.12
CA ASP A 210 -5.05 -4.80 6.91
C ASP A 210 -5.74 -6.13 6.56
N ILE A 211 -5.04 -7.26 6.58
CA ILE A 211 -5.61 -8.56 6.15
C ILE A 211 -6.86 -8.95 6.94
N GLY A 212 -6.97 -8.53 8.20
CA GLY A 212 -8.15 -8.73 9.04
C GLY A 212 -9.43 -8.06 8.51
N LYS A 213 -9.34 -7.11 7.57
CA LYS A 213 -10.51 -6.49 6.93
C LYS A 213 -11.40 -7.50 6.21
N ILE A 214 -10.86 -8.66 5.81
CA ILE A 214 -11.64 -9.75 5.22
C ILE A 214 -12.70 -10.35 6.17
N LYS A 215 -12.52 -10.16 7.49
CA LYS A 215 -13.48 -10.60 8.51
C LYS A 215 -14.54 -9.56 8.80
N ILE A 216 -14.41 -8.37 8.21
CA ILE A 216 -15.37 -7.27 8.36
C ILE A 216 -16.51 -7.46 7.35
N PRO A 217 -17.78 -7.34 7.78
CA PRO A 217 -18.91 -7.44 6.87
C PRO A 217 -18.84 -6.45 5.70
N GLN A 218 -19.09 -6.92 4.47
CA GLN A 218 -18.95 -6.12 3.26
C GLN A 218 -19.87 -4.90 3.23
N ASN A 219 -21.06 -4.98 3.85
CA ASN A 219 -22.00 -3.86 3.97
C ASN A 219 -21.46 -2.74 4.88
N ILE A 220 -20.53 -3.05 5.79
CA ILE A 220 -19.83 -2.08 6.63
C ILE A 220 -18.61 -1.53 5.88
N LEU A 221 -17.76 -2.42 5.36
CA LEU A 221 -16.51 -2.04 4.69
C LEU A 221 -16.77 -1.21 3.41
N GLY A 222 -17.81 -1.53 2.66
CA GLY A 222 -18.22 -0.82 1.44
C GLY A 222 -19.22 0.32 1.65
N LYS A 223 -19.50 0.72 2.89
CA LYS A 223 -20.60 1.65 3.19
C LYS A 223 -20.41 3.02 2.53
N LYS A 224 -21.46 3.44 1.83
CA LYS A 224 -21.90 4.78 1.35
C LYS A 224 -21.45 6.07 2.08
N GLY A 225 -21.17 5.98 3.36
CA GLY A 225 -21.46 7.07 4.27
C GLY A 225 -20.78 6.90 5.61
N LYS A 226 -21.14 7.74 6.57
CA LYS A 226 -20.57 7.66 7.91
C LYS A 226 -20.93 6.31 8.54
N LEU A 227 -19.93 5.72 9.18
CA LEU A 227 -20.12 4.58 10.05
C LEU A 227 -20.82 5.04 11.33
N ASP A 228 -21.75 4.25 11.84
CA ASP A 228 -22.21 4.41 13.21
C ASP A 228 -21.18 3.88 14.21
N ASN A 229 -21.45 4.05 15.51
CA ASN A 229 -20.52 3.65 16.56
C ASN A 229 -20.24 2.14 16.57
N LEU A 230 -21.26 1.30 16.31
CA LEU A 230 -21.10 -0.15 16.32
C LEU A 230 -20.33 -0.62 15.10
N GLU A 231 -20.66 -0.09 13.92
CA GLU A 231 -19.92 -0.33 12.69
C GLU A 231 -18.45 0.09 12.82
N TYR A 232 -18.20 1.23 13.47
CA TYR A 232 -16.84 1.68 13.75
C TYR A 232 -16.08 0.69 14.64
N ILE A 233 -16.67 0.24 15.76
CA ILE A 233 -16.08 -0.77 16.64
C ILE A 233 -15.78 -2.06 15.89
N ILE A 234 -16.70 -2.50 15.03
CA ILE A 234 -16.49 -3.69 14.20
C ILE A 234 -15.28 -3.51 13.30
N ILE A 235 -15.14 -2.36 12.62
CA ILE A 235 -13.95 -2.09 11.79
C ILE A 235 -12.68 -2.13 12.64
N GLN A 236 -12.67 -1.57 13.85
CA GLN A 236 -11.48 -1.57 14.71
C GLN A 236 -10.96 -2.98 15.01
N CYS A 237 -11.82 -4.00 14.99
CA CYS A 237 -11.42 -5.39 15.19
C CYS A 237 -10.47 -5.93 14.11
N HIS A 238 -10.31 -5.27 12.96
CA HIS A 238 -9.43 -5.78 11.89
C HIS A 238 -7.98 -5.95 12.34
N THR A 239 -7.46 -5.13 13.26
CA THR A 239 -6.08 -5.28 13.77
C THR A 239 -5.90 -6.60 14.52
N ALA A 240 -6.84 -6.91 15.41
CA ALA A 240 -6.88 -8.17 16.15
C ALA A 240 -7.14 -9.36 15.20
N TYR A 241 -8.00 -9.20 14.20
CA TYR A 241 -8.21 -10.22 13.17
C TYR A 241 -6.95 -10.46 12.34
N SER A 242 -6.23 -9.41 11.91
CA SER A 242 -4.96 -9.55 11.20
C SER A 242 -3.96 -10.35 12.04
N ALA A 243 -3.79 -9.99 13.31
CA ALA A 243 -2.88 -10.70 14.22
C ALA A 243 -3.31 -12.16 14.43
N SER A 244 -4.60 -12.42 14.61
CA SER A 244 -5.12 -13.79 14.76
C SER A 244 -4.92 -14.64 13.51
N ILE A 245 -5.15 -14.07 12.33
CA ILE A 245 -4.96 -14.74 11.04
C ILE A 245 -3.49 -15.12 10.84
N LEU A 246 -2.57 -14.23 11.25
CA LEU A 246 -1.15 -14.37 10.96
C LEU A 246 -0.34 -15.08 12.05
N PHE A 247 -0.94 -15.37 13.21
CA PHE A 247 -0.25 -15.89 14.40
C PHE A 247 0.65 -17.11 14.12
N ASP A 248 0.14 -18.11 13.40
CA ASP A 248 0.85 -19.37 13.12
C ASP A 248 1.57 -19.40 11.75
N THR A 249 1.71 -18.25 11.09
CA THR A 249 2.35 -18.18 9.76
C THR A 249 3.87 -18.14 9.81
N GLY A 250 4.45 -17.86 10.99
CA GLY A 250 5.89 -17.69 11.16
C GLY A 250 6.39 -16.25 10.94
N LEU A 251 5.49 -15.27 10.86
CA LEU A 251 5.89 -13.85 10.88
C LEU A 251 6.64 -13.50 12.17
N SER A 252 7.60 -12.59 12.04
CA SER A 252 8.40 -12.16 13.18
C SER A 252 7.54 -11.38 14.18
N LYS A 253 7.96 -11.36 15.45
CA LYS A 253 7.36 -10.50 16.47
C LYS A 253 7.34 -9.03 16.04
N PHE A 254 8.37 -8.58 15.33
CA PHE A 254 8.48 -7.23 14.79
C PHE A 254 7.33 -6.92 13.81
N SER A 255 7.10 -7.80 12.82
CA SER A 255 5.98 -7.64 11.89
C SER A 255 4.63 -7.70 12.62
N MET A 256 4.45 -8.65 13.54
CA MET A 256 3.21 -8.81 14.29
C MET A 256 2.88 -7.59 15.16
N GLN A 257 3.89 -6.95 15.76
CA GLN A 257 3.70 -5.72 16.53
C GLN A 257 3.22 -4.56 15.66
N ALA A 258 3.78 -4.39 14.46
CA ALA A 258 3.31 -3.39 13.52
C ALA A 258 1.84 -3.63 13.15
N ILE A 259 1.51 -4.86 12.77
CA ILE A 259 0.17 -5.25 12.34
C ILE A 259 -0.88 -5.07 13.45
N LEU A 260 -0.57 -5.48 14.69
CA LEU A 260 -1.54 -5.40 15.78
C LEU A 260 -1.77 -3.97 16.28
N TYR A 261 -0.73 -3.14 16.29
CA TYR A 261 -0.74 -1.84 16.98
C TYR A 261 -0.65 -0.62 16.05
N HIS A 262 -0.75 -0.77 14.73
CA HIS A 262 -0.65 0.36 13.78
C HIS A 262 -1.78 1.41 13.88
N HIS A 263 -2.78 1.19 14.74
CA HIS A 263 -3.82 2.18 15.05
C HIS A 263 -3.80 2.65 16.51
N GLU A 264 -2.72 2.35 17.25
CA GLU A 264 -2.46 2.98 18.54
C GLU A 264 -2.00 4.44 18.35
N ASN A 265 -2.58 5.34 19.14
CA ASN A 265 -2.23 6.76 19.15
C ASN A 265 -1.37 7.03 20.39
N GLU A 266 -0.35 7.90 20.31
CA GLU A 266 0.54 8.17 21.45
C GLU A 266 -0.17 8.74 22.69
N ASP A 267 -1.33 9.38 22.52
CA ASP A 267 -2.18 9.88 23.60
C ASP A 267 -3.07 8.81 24.25
N GLY A 268 -3.01 7.55 23.80
CA GLY A 268 -3.81 6.44 24.30
C GLY A 268 -5.23 6.35 23.72
N SER A 269 -5.63 7.27 22.83
CA SER A 269 -6.97 7.25 22.20
C SER A 269 -7.13 6.20 21.10
N GLY A 270 -6.05 5.49 20.76
CA GLY A 270 -6.00 4.48 19.71
C GLY A 270 -6.61 3.13 20.10
N TYR A 271 -6.37 2.12 19.26
CA TYR A 271 -6.88 0.77 19.41
C TYR A 271 -5.87 -0.24 18.83
N PRO A 272 -5.91 -1.54 19.21
CA PRO A 272 -6.95 -2.21 20.02
C PRO A 272 -6.79 -2.10 21.53
N SER A 273 -5.61 -1.77 22.03
CA SER A 273 -5.25 -1.83 23.47
C SER A 273 -5.25 -0.46 24.16
N GLY A 274 -5.27 0.65 23.41
CA GLY A 274 -5.25 2.00 23.98
C GLY A 274 -3.91 2.29 24.67
N LEU A 275 -2.81 1.85 24.03
CA LEU A 275 -1.47 1.96 24.59
C LEU A 275 -1.02 3.42 24.62
N GLY A 276 -0.37 3.84 25.71
CA GLY A 276 0.28 5.14 25.78
C GLY A 276 1.65 5.14 25.11
N CYS A 277 2.12 6.32 24.69
CA CYS A 277 3.40 6.57 23.98
C CYS A 277 4.51 5.52 24.16
N GLU A 278 5.03 5.30 25.37
CA GLU A 278 6.19 4.40 25.60
C GLU A 278 5.88 2.91 25.40
N GLN A 279 4.60 2.52 25.45
CA GLN A 279 4.17 1.13 25.33
C GLN A 279 3.99 0.70 23.87
N ILE A 280 3.81 1.66 22.95
CA ILE A 280 3.62 1.37 21.52
C ILE A 280 4.97 0.97 20.91
N PRO A 281 5.10 -0.22 20.30
CA PRO A 281 6.33 -0.63 19.64
C PRO A 281 6.75 0.35 18.53
N LEU A 282 8.05 0.62 18.42
CA LEU A 282 8.58 1.59 17.45
C LEU A 282 8.08 1.35 16.02
N ILE A 283 8.08 0.09 15.56
CA ILE A 283 7.60 -0.25 14.22
C ILE A 283 6.09 -0.01 14.03
N ALA A 284 5.29 -0.14 15.09
CA ALA A 284 3.87 0.19 15.02
C ALA A 284 3.65 1.69 14.89
N LYS A 285 4.48 2.53 15.56
CA LYS A 285 4.47 3.98 15.37
C LYS A 285 4.83 4.37 13.93
N VAL A 286 5.83 3.70 13.35
CA VAL A 286 6.20 3.90 11.94
C VAL A 286 5.05 3.51 11.02
N CYS A 287 4.46 2.33 11.23
CA CYS A 287 3.31 1.86 10.46
C CYS A 287 2.13 2.83 10.57
N HIS A 288 1.85 3.37 11.76
CA HIS A 288 0.76 4.32 11.99
C HIS A 288 0.95 5.63 11.22
N ILE A 289 2.16 6.20 11.23
CA ILE A 289 2.49 7.42 10.48
C ILE A 289 2.30 7.19 8.97
N VAL A 290 2.83 6.08 8.46
CA VAL A 290 2.78 5.74 7.04
C VAL A 290 1.34 5.44 6.59
N ASP A 291 0.60 4.64 7.37
CA ASP A 291 -0.81 4.31 7.12
C ASP A 291 -1.67 5.57 7.03
N VAL A 292 -1.55 6.47 8.02
CA VAL A 292 -2.33 7.72 8.00
C VAL A 292 -1.93 8.61 6.83
N PHE A 293 -0.64 8.73 6.53
CA PHE A 293 -0.19 9.50 5.38
C PHE A 293 -0.81 8.99 4.08
N ASP A 294 -0.71 7.69 3.81
CA ASP A 294 -1.29 7.08 2.60
C ASP A 294 -2.82 7.17 2.58
N ALA A 295 -3.47 7.03 3.73
CA ALA A 295 -4.90 7.18 3.88
C ALA A 295 -5.41 8.60 3.57
N LEU A 296 -4.61 9.63 3.88
CA LEU A 296 -4.93 11.03 3.60
C LEU A 296 -4.68 11.39 2.13
N THR A 297 -3.66 10.80 1.51
CA THR A 297 -3.23 11.09 0.13
C THR A 297 -3.87 10.18 -0.92
N SER A 298 -4.61 9.15 -0.52
CA SER A 298 -5.39 8.29 -1.42
C SER A 298 -6.81 8.81 -1.64
N LYS A 299 -7.34 8.68 -2.86
CA LYS A 299 -8.71 9.09 -3.20
C LYS A 299 -9.71 8.05 -2.69
N ARG A 300 -10.70 8.46 -1.88
CA ARG A 300 -11.75 7.57 -1.37
C ARG A 300 -13.09 7.99 -1.94
N HIS A 301 -14.02 7.04 -2.08
CA HIS A 301 -15.38 7.28 -2.59
C HIS A 301 -16.14 8.44 -1.91
N TYR A 302 -15.76 8.83 -0.68
CA TYR A 302 -16.38 9.91 0.10
C TYR A 302 -15.44 11.07 0.41
N LYS A 303 -14.20 11.05 -0.09
CA LYS A 303 -13.18 12.03 0.28
C LYS A 303 -12.17 12.17 -0.84
N GLU A 304 -12.07 13.39 -1.37
CA GLU A 304 -10.99 13.78 -2.27
C GLU A 304 -9.63 13.60 -1.57
N SER A 305 -8.65 13.10 -2.32
CA SER A 305 -7.27 12.98 -1.85
C SER A 305 -6.71 14.34 -1.46
N LYS A 306 -5.93 14.37 -0.37
CA LYS A 306 -5.11 15.53 0.00
C LYS A 306 -3.78 15.47 -0.75
N THR A 307 -3.19 16.62 -1.05
CA THR A 307 -1.79 16.62 -1.50
C THR A 307 -0.88 16.13 -0.35
N PRO A 308 0.32 15.61 -0.64
CA PRO A 308 1.27 15.24 0.40
C PRO A 308 1.53 16.38 1.41
N PHE A 309 1.67 17.61 0.91
CA PHE A 309 1.81 18.80 1.75
C PHE A 309 0.62 18.98 2.72
N GLU A 310 -0.61 18.96 2.21
CA GLU A 310 -1.81 19.10 3.03
C GLU A 310 -1.96 17.98 4.06
N ALA A 311 -1.66 16.73 3.65
CA ALA A 311 -1.72 15.57 4.53
C ALA A 311 -0.74 15.73 5.71
N LEU A 312 0.50 16.14 5.43
CA LEU A 312 1.51 16.34 6.47
C LEU A 312 1.17 17.52 7.38
N LYS A 313 0.61 18.63 6.88
CA LYS A 313 0.12 19.74 7.73
C LYS A 313 -0.96 19.28 8.71
N ILE A 314 -1.92 18.47 8.23
CA ILE A 314 -2.95 17.85 9.08
C ILE A 314 -2.31 16.98 10.17
N MET A 315 -1.30 16.17 9.80
CA MET A 315 -0.59 15.28 10.73
C MET A 315 0.22 16.05 11.78
N ILE A 316 0.84 17.17 11.42
CA ILE A 316 1.63 18.04 12.32
C ILE A 316 0.74 18.88 13.26
N GLY A 317 -0.57 18.94 13.01
CA GLY A 317 -1.52 19.61 13.89
C GLY A 317 -1.83 21.05 13.52
N GLU A 318 -1.40 21.51 12.35
CA GLU A 318 -1.98 22.71 11.75
C GLU A 318 -3.23 22.29 10.99
N ASN A 319 -4.38 22.38 11.65
CA ASN A 319 -5.64 22.28 10.94
C ASN A 319 -5.71 23.48 9.99
N PRO A 320 -5.68 23.30 8.65
CA PRO A 320 -5.74 24.42 7.71
C PRO A 320 -7.07 25.18 7.79
N TYR A 321 -8.07 24.59 8.46
CA TYR A 321 -9.36 25.19 8.75
C TYR A 321 -9.46 25.74 10.17
N LEU A 322 -8.39 25.76 10.99
CA LEU A 322 -8.44 26.25 12.37
C LEU A 322 -8.91 27.70 12.43
N ASP A 323 -8.41 28.53 11.52
CA ASP A 323 -8.82 29.94 11.44
C ASP A 323 -10.25 30.09 10.91
N THR A 324 -10.69 29.19 10.03
CA THR A 324 -12.08 29.12 9.57
C THR A 324 -13.03 28.68 10.70
N LEU A 325 -12.64 27.69 11.50
CA LEU A 325 -13.39 27.20 12.65
C LEU A 325 -13.46 28.25 13.75
N LYS A 326 -12.36 28.95 14.05
CA LYS A 326 -12.35 30.09 14.98
C LYS A 326 -13.30 31.20 14.54
N LYS A 327 -13.35 31.50 13.23
CA LYS A 327 -14.32 32.46 12.68
C LYS A 327 -15.76 31.99 12.87
N PHE A 328 -16.05 30.71 12.59
CA PHE A 328 -17.39 30.16 12.81
C PHE A 328 -17.80 30.08 14.28
N GLU A 329 -16.87 29.78 15.19
CA GLU A 329 -17.11 29.82 16.63
C GLU A 329 -17.37 31.26 17.10
N GLN A 330 -16.60 32.22 16.59
CA GLN A 330 -16.81 33.64 16.88
C GLN A 330 -18.17 34.11 16.37
N GLU A 331 -18.56 33.75 15.15
CA GLU A 331 -19.88 34.03 14.59
C GLU A 331 -21.00 33.34 15.40
N ALA A 332 -20.79 32.12 15.89
CA ALA A 332 -21.77 31.42 16.72
C ALA A 332 -21.97 32.11 18.08
N VAL A 333 -20.88 32.56 18.71
CA VAL A 333 -20.89 33.33 19.97
C VAL A 333 -21.56 34.69 19.78
N GLU A 334 -21.22 35.42 18.71
CA GLU A 334 -21.82 36.71 18.36
C GLU A 334 -23.33 36.58 18.10
N ASN A 335 -23.76 35.46 17.51
CA ASN A 335 -25.16 35.16 17.24
C ASN A 335 -25.89 34.44 18.40
N LYS A 336 -25.27 34.30 19.59
CA LYS A 336 -25.81 33.60 20.77
C LYS A 336 -26.30 32.16 20.47
N LYS A 337 -25.64 31.47 19.54
CA LYS A 337 -25.87 30.05 19.24
C LYS A 337 -24.80 29.20 19.90
N THR A 338 -25.17 28.05 20.46
CA THR A 338 -24.17 27.10 20.97
C THR A 338 -23.56 26.31 19.80
N PRO A 339 -22.23 26.11 19.77
CA PRO A 339 -21.54 25.31 18.74
C PRO A 339 -22.04 23.86 18.62
N LEU A 340 -22.83 23.39 19.58
CA LEU A 340 -23.38 22.03 19.66
C LEU A 340 -24.69 21.79 18.88
N THR A 341 -25.36 22.82 18.35
CA THR A 341 -26.71 22.65 17.76
C THR A 341 -26.73 22.30 16.27
N ALA A 342 -25.58 22.09 15.62
CA ALA A 342 -25.54 21.86 14.18
C ALA A 342 -25.63 20.38 13.73
N ILE A 343 -25.41 19.37 14.57
CA ILE A 343 -25.35 17.96 14.09
C ILE A 343 -25.79 16.92 15.14
N VAL A 344 -26.93 17.09 15.80
CA VAL A 344 -27.63 15.95 16.43
C VAL A 344 -29.10 16.05 16.06
N ARG A 345 -29.57 15.14 15.21
CA ARG A 345 -31.01 14.85 15.08
C ARG A 345 -31.28 13.53 15.76
N ASP A 346 -32.28 13.59 16.63
CA ASP A 346 -32.94 12.47 17.29
C ASP A 346 -33.39 11.40 16.30
N ASP A 347 -33.32 10.14 16.75
CA ASP A 347 -34.50 9.28 16.70
C ASP A 347 -34.35 8.13 17.72
N TYR A 348 -35.33 8.07 18.62
CA TYR A 348 -35.61 6.95 19.52
C TYR A 348 -36.76 6.15 18.88
N ASP A 349 -36.65 4.82 18.72
CA ASP A 349 -37.50 3.87 19.48
C ASP A 349 -37.27 2.36 19.19
N ILE A 350 -37.17 1.62 20.31
CA ILE A 350 -37.70 0.28 20.67
C ILE A 350 -37.39 -0.95 19.78
N LYS A 351 -36.54 -1.87 20.30
CA LYS A 351 -37.01 -3.06 21.07
C LYS A 351 -35.85 -3.80 21.77
N LEU A 352 -35.85 -3.72 23.10
CA LEU A 352 -34.96 -4.39 24.05
C LEU A 352 -35.06 -5.93 24.01
N ARG A 353 -33.94 -6.63 23.77
CA ARG A 353 -33.53 -7.88 24.45
C ARG A 353 -32.11 -8.30 24.01
N ARG A 354 -31.08 -7.65 24.58
CA ARG A 354 -29.67 -8.09 24.77
C ARG A 354 -28.79 -6.92 25.28
N LEU A 355 -29.26 -6.20 26.31
CA LEU A 355 -28.83 -4.82 26.57
C LEU A 355 -27.73 -4.59 27.61
N ARG A 356 -27.16 -5.62 28.25
CA ARG A 356 -26.05 -5.37 29.20
C ARG A 356 -24.67 -5.27 28.54
N GLU A 357 -24.47 -5.93 27.39
CA GLU A 357 -23.21 -5.81 26.64
C GLU A 357 -23.22 -4.60 25.70
N LYS A 358 -24.39 -4.25 25.14
CA LYS A 358 -24.55 -3.11 24.23
C LYS A 358 -24.41 -1.76 24.95
N GLU A 359 -24.96 -1.60 26.16
CA GLU A 359 -24.83 -0.34 26.92
C GLU A 359 -23.39 -0.03 27.31
N ILE A 360 -22.61 -1.02 27.77
CA ILE A 360 -21.20 -0.82 28.12
C ILE A 360 -20.38 -0.45 26.89
N ILE A 361 -20.60 -1.15 25.76
CA ILE A 361 -19.94 -0.86 24.48
C ILE A 361 -20.34 0.52 23.96
N GLU A 362 -21.60 0.92 24.08
CA GLU A 362 -22.10 2.23 23.65
C GLU A 362 -21.61 3.36 24.55
N GLU A 363 -21.51 3.15 25.87
CA GLU A 363 -21.01 4.14 26.81
C GLU A 363 -19.51 4.35 26.66
N GLU A 364 -18.74 3.28 26.48
CA GLU A 364 -17.31 3.34 26.18
C GLU A 364 -17.06 3.96 24.80
N ALA A 365 -17.87 3.62 23.79
CA ALA A 365 -17.82 4.25 22.47
C ALA A 365 -18.16 5.74 22.55
N LYS A 366 -19.17 6.14 23.32
CA LYS A 366 -19.53 7.56 23.54
C LYS A 366 -18.41 8.33 24.20
N LYS A 367 -17.81 7.80 25.27
CA LYS A 367 -16.66 8.42 25.96
C LYS A 367 -15.48 8.62 25.00
N ARG A 368 -15.17 7.61 24.19
CA ARG A 368 -14.10 7.70 23.17
C ARG A 368 -14.44 8.70 22.07
N VAL A 369 -15.70 8.76 21.62
CA VAL A 369 -16.16 9.72 20.61
C VAL A 369 -16.11 11.17 21.12
N GLU A 370 -16.53 11.43 22.36
CA GLU A 370 -16.45 12.76 22.98
C GLU A 370 -15.01 13.26 23.14
N VAL A 371 -14.11 12.38 23.60
CA VAL A 371 -12.66 12.68 23.66
C VAL A 371 -12.13 13.00 22.27
N ARG A 372 -12.53 12.22 21.24
CA ARG A 372 -12.12 12.43 19.86
C ARG A 372 -12.67 13.73 19.25
N MET A 373 -13.89 14.13 19.60
CA MET A 373 -14.45 15.40 19.14
C MET A 373 -13.66 16.59 19.70
N LYS A 374 -13.29 16.56 20.98
CA LYS A 374 -12.40 17.57 21.59
C LYS A 374 -11.00 17.61 20.98
N LEU A 375 -10.53 16.50 20.42
CA LEU A 375 -9.24 16.36 19.76
C LEU A 375 -9.27 16.72 18.27
N ARG A 376 -10.43 16.61 17.62
CA ARG A 376 -10.64 16.95 16.20
C ARG A 376 -10.34 18.44 15.92
N ASP A 377 -10.49 19.29 16.92
CA ASP A 377 -10.18 20.72 16.86
C ASP A 377 -8.67 21.02 17.01
N LYS A 378 -7.83 20.01 17.32
CA LYS A 378 -6.37 20.16 17.53
C LYS A 378 -5.49 19.56 16.42
N GLY A 379 -6.09 19.12 15.29
CA GLY A 379 -5.37 18.37 14.25
C GLY A 379 -4.92 16.98 14.75
N MET A 380 -4.02 16.27 14.04
CA MET A 380 -3.64 14.89 14.40
C MET A 380 -2.31 14.75 15.16
N SER A 381 -1.67 15.84 15.55
CA SER A 381 -0.31 15.82 16.12
C SER A 381 -0.16 15.05 17.43
N HIS A 382 -1.25 14.89 18.17
CA HIS A 382 -1.32 14.13 19.41
C HIS A 382 -1.31 12.60 19.17
N CYS A 383 -1.63 12.15 17.95
CA CYS A 383 -1.61 10.73 17.61
C CYS A 383 -0.18 10.20 17.40
N PHE A 384 0.76 11.07 17.03
CA PHE A 384 2.06 10.65 16.51
C PHE A 384 3.22 11.01 17.44
N ASN A 385 4.25 10.17 17.37
CA ASN A 385 5.57 10.58 17.84
C ASN A 385 6.09 11.75 17.02
N LYS A 386 6.27 12.90 17.66
CA LYS A 386 6.71 14.13 16.97
C LYS A 386 8.04 13.96 16.24
N GLU A 387 9.00 13.27 16.85
CA GLU A 387 10.32 13.08 16.26
C GLU A 387 10.26 12.10 15.07
N LEU A 388 9.53 11.00 15.20
CA LEU A 388 9.34 10.09 14.06
C LEU A 388 8.57 10.74 12.91
N LEU A 389 7.56 11.57 13.20
CA LEU A 389 6.81 12.29 12.17
C LEU A 389 7.73 13.27 11.42
N LYS A 390 8.59 14.01 12.14
CA LYS A 390 9.60 14.88 11.52
C LYS A 390 10.56 14.11 10.63
N ARG A 391 11.05 12.96 11.09
CA ARG A 391 11.92 12.07 10.30
C ARG A 391 11.22 11.51 9.08
N PHE A 392 9.93 11.20 9.19
CA PHE A 392 9.14 10.73 8.07
C PHE A 392 9.02 11.83 7.01
N ILE A 393 8.67 13.07 7.43
CA ILE A 393 8.64 14.23 6.54
C ILE A 393 10.00 14.45 5.86
N HIS A 394 11.09 14.39 6.62
CA HIS A 394 12.44 14.52 6.06
C HIS A 394 12.74 13.42 5.04
N THR A 395 12.33 12.17 5.30
CA THR A 395 12.51 11.04 4.38
C THR A 395 11.76 11.28 3.08
N ILE A 396 10.49 11.65 3.15
CA ILE A 396 9.67 11.90 1.96
C ILE A 396 10.21 13.10 1.16
N ASN A 397 10.69 14.14 1.85
CA ASN A 397 11.28 15.33 1.23
C ASN A 397 12.65 15.07 0.54
N GLN A 398 13.20 13.86 0.61
CA GLN A 398 14.36 13.48 -0.19
C GLN A 398 13.98 13.18 -1.66
N SER A 399 12.69 13.03 -1.97
CA SER A 399 12.18 13.00 -3.34
C SER A 399 11.57 14.37 -3.69
N GLU A 400 12.02 14.93 -4.81
CA GLU A 400 11.49 16.19 -5.34
C GLU A 400 10.02 16.07 -5.74
N SER A 401 9.53 14.84 -6.02
CA SER A 401 8.18 14.56 -6.48
C SER A 401 7.07 14.90 -5.45
N PHE A 402 7.41 15.13 -4.18
CA PHE A 402 6.43 15.40 -3.12
C PHE A 402 6.22 16.89 -2.82
N GLU A 403 7.08 17.78 -3.33
CA GLU A 403 6.97 19.25 -3.18
C GLU A 403 6.67 19.73 -1.74
N LEU A 404 7.48 19.32 -0.75
CA LEU A 404 7.21 19.55 0.68
C LEU A 404 7.86 20.82 1.27
N SER A 405 8.21 21.80 0.44
CA SER A 405 8.81 23.05 0.93
C SER A 405 7.86 23.78 1.91
N GLY A 406 8.32 24.03 3.13
CA GLY A 406 7.56 24.76 4.16
C GLY A 406 6.64 23.92 5.06
N VAL A 407 6.77 22.59 5.04
CA VAL A 407 6.02 21.69 5.94
C VAL A 407 6.53 21.73 7.40
N LEU A 408 7.85 21.79 7.58
CA LEU A 408 8.54 21.76 8.89
C LEU A 408 8.99 23.13 9.37
#